data_AF-A0A947B040-F1
#
_entry.id   AF-A0A947B040-F1
#
_cell.length_a   1.000
_cell.length_b   1.000
_cell.length_c   1.000
_cell.angle_alpha   90.00
_cell.angle_beta   90.00
_cell.angle_gamma   90.00
#
_symmetry.space_group_name_H-M   'P 1'
#
loop_
_entity.id
_entity.type
_entity.pdbx_description
1 polymer ?
#
loop_
_entity_poly.entity_id
_entity_poly.type
_entity_poly.pdbx_seq_one_letter_code
_entity_poly.pdbx_strand_id
1 'polypeptide(L)' 'GSAWIQFSVAYYIYALIFLAFDVDVLYLFPVALAYNKGFFIRDFIEIVIFIGILSLAIVYAWRKGVFTWQKRR' A
#
# COMPACT_ATOMS: atom_id res chain seq x y z
N GLY A 1 -28.02 -14.48 -24.56
CA GLY A 1 -28.15 -13.84 -23.23
C GLY A 1 -26.95 -12.95 -23.02
N SER A 2 -27.16 -11.68 -22.72
CA SER A 2 -26.11 -10.67 -22.56
C SER A 2 -25.24 -10.99 -21.34
N ALA A 3 -24.08 -11.59 -21.57
CA ALA A 3 -23.04 -11.87 -20.60
C ALA A 3 -22.26 -10.61 -20.19
N TRP A 4 -22.98 -9.52 -19.89
CA TRP A 4 -22.41 -8.25 -19.46
C TRP A 4 -22.67 -8.06 -17.98
N ILE A 5 -21.77 -8.64 -17.16
CA ILE A 5 -21.73 -8.36 -15.73
C ILE A 5 -21.13 -6.97 -15.57
N GLN A 6 -21.93 -6.01 -15.09
CA GLN A 6 -21.43 -4.71 -14.69
C GLN A 6 -20.60 -4.87 -13.41
N PHE A 7 -19.30 -5.10 -13.58
CA PHE A 7 -18.37 -5.08 -12.46
C PHE A 7 -18.36 -3.67 -11.85
N SER A 8 -18.49 -3.61 -10.53
CA SER A 8 -18.38 -2.35 -9.79
C SER A 8 -16.99 -1.75 -9.97
N VAL A 9 -16.90 -0.44 -10.21
CA VAL A 9 -15.64 0.32 -10.29
C VAL A 9 -14.75 0.09 -9.04
N ALA A 10 -15.37 -0.26 -7.91
CA ALA A 10 -14.66 -0.62 -6.69
C ALA A 10 -13.61 -1.72 -6.91
N TYR A 11 -13.88 -2.76 -7.71
CA TYR A 11 -12.93 -3.86 -7.96
C TYR A 11 -11.65 -3.37 -8.64
N TYR A 12 -11.78 -2.45 -9.59
CA TYR A 12 -10.65 -1.84 -10.26
C TYR A 12 -9.82 -0.99 -9.29
N ILE A 13 -10.49 -0.19 -8.44
CA ILE A 13 -9.81 0.62 -7.42
C ILE A 13 -9.06 -0.26 -6.42
N TYR A 14 -9.64 -1.38 -5.99
CA TYR A 14 -8.94 -2.34 -5.14
C TYR A 14 -7.69 -2.92 -5.81
N ALA A 15 -7.79 -3.32 -7.09
CA ALA A 15 -6.65 -3.85 -7.83
C ALA A 15 -5.52 -2.81 -7.98
N LEU A 16 -5.86 -1.55 -8.26
CA LEU A 16 -4.89 -0.48 -8.34
C LEU A 16 -4.20 -0.20 -7.01
N ILE A 17 -4.95 -0.17 -5.90
CA ILE A 17 -4.39 0.04 -4.56
C ILE A 17 -3.49 -1.12 -4.17
N PHE A 18 -3.90 -2.36 -4.45
CA PHE A 18 -3.08 -3.54 -4.20
C PHE A 18 -1.77 -3.49 -5.00
N LEU A 19 -1.84 -3.17 -6.29
CA LEU A 19 -0.67 -3.05 -7.14
C LEU A 19 0.30 -1.95 -6.66
N ALA A 20 -0.23 -0.79 -6.28
CA ALA A 20 0.58 0.29 -5.75
C ALA A 20 1.28 -0.13 -4.44
N PHE A 21 0.53 -0.74 -3.51
CA PHE A 21 1.06 -1.24 -2.26
C PHE A 21 2.16 -2.30 -2.47
N ASP A 22 1.97 -3.22 -3.42
CA ASP A 22 2.97 -4.26 -3.73
C ASP A 22 4.29 -3.65 -4.22
N VAL A 23 4.21 -2.65 -5.11
CA VAL A 23 5.39 -1.89 -5.57
C VAL A 23 6.04 -1.14 -4.41
N ASP A 24 5.25 -0.56 -3.50
CA ASP A 24 5.78 0.14 -2.33
C ASP A 24 6.54 -0.81 -1.38
N VAL A 25 6.05 -2.04 -1.22
CA VAL A 25 6.71 -3.10 -0.43
C VAL A 25 8.03 -3.55 -1.06
N LEU A 26 8.14 -3.55 -2.39
CA LEU A 26 9.41 -3.89 -3.06
C LEU A 26 10.54 -2.94 -2.71
N TYR A 27 10.24 -1.68 -2.36
CA TYR A 27 11.27 -0.74 -1.89
C TYR A 27 11.84 -1.11 -0.50
N LEU A 28 11.25 -2.07 0.23
CA LEU A 28 11.89 -2.63 1.43
C LEU A 28 13.17 -3.41 1.11
N PHE A 29 13.32 -3.98 -0.09
CA PHE A 29 14.52 -4.73 -0.47
C PHE A 29 15.81 -3.88 -0.45
N PRO A 30 15.90 -2.75 -1.19
CA PRO A 30 17.10 -1.91 -1.15
C PRO A 30 17.36 -1.33 0.23
N VAL A 31 16.29 -0.98 0.97
CA VAL A 31 16.40 -0.52 2.36
C VAL A 31 17.04 -1.61 3.21
N ALA A 32 16.53 -2.84 3.20
CA ALA A 32 17.09 -3.98 3.92
C ALA A 32 18.56 -4.26 3.55
N LEU A 33 18.94 -4.09 2.28
CA LEU A 33 20.31 -4.28 1.81
C LEU A 33 21.26 -3.14 2.22
N ALA A 34 20.75 -1.94 2.51
CA ALA A 34 21.55 -0.81 2.98
C ALA A 34 22.03 -0.98 4.44
N TYR A 35 21.42 -1.88 5.22
CA TYR A 35 21.78 -2.18 6.61
C TYR A 35 23.06 -3.00 6.70
N ASN A 36 24.23 -2.35 6.69
CA ASN A 36 25.48 -2.98 7.16
C ASN A 36 26.64 -2.01 7.44
N LYS A 37 26.39 -0.70 7.54
CA LYS A 37 27.48 0.31 7.56
C LYS A 37 27.91 0.78 8.95
N GLY A 38 27.51 0.09 10.02
CA GLY A 38 28.00 0.31 11.39
C GLY A 38 27.36 1.47 12.17
N PHE A 39 26.32 2.12 11.65
CA PHE A 39 25.62 3.22 12.32
C PHE A 39 24.19 2.84 12.72
N PHE A 40 24.05 1.99 13.75
CA PHE A 40 22.77 1.43 14.21
C PHE A 40 21.64 2.45 14.42
N ILE A 41 21.94 3.63 14.97
CA ILE A 41 20.92 4.65 15.27
C ILE A 41 20.40 5.32 14.00
N ARG A 42 21.30 5.68 13.07
CA ARG A 42 20.93 6.30 11.79
C ARG A 42 20.09 5.31 10.97
N ASP A 43 20.58 4.09 10.90
CA ASP A 43 19.96 3.02 10.15
C ASP A 43 18.55 2.74 10.74
N PHE A 44 18.38 2.72 12.07
CA PHE A 44 17.04 2.58 12.69
C PHE A 44 16.07 3.70 12.30
N ILE A 45 16.50 4.96 12.33
CA ILE A 45 15.67 6.12 11.96
C ILE A 45 15.22 6.01 10.49
N GLU A 46 16.10 5.57 9.60
CA GLU A 46 15.80 5.42 8.17
C GLU A 46 14.70 4.38 7.92
N ILE A 47 14.74 3.22 8.59
CA ILE A 47 13.67 2.19 8.54
C ILE A 47 12.36 2.77 9.07
N VAL A 48 12.40 3.51 10.19
CA VAL A 48 11.19 4.04 10.83
C VAL A 48 10.51 5.07 9.92
N ILE A 49 11.29 5.96 9.30
CA ILE A 49 10.78 6.93 8.33
C ILE A 49 10.20 6.20 7.11
N PHE A 50 10.91 5.21 6.60
CA PHE A 50 10.48 4.44 5.42
C PHE A 50 9.15 3.70 5.66
N ILE A 51 9.05 2.97 6.77
CA ILE A 51 7.81 2.29 7.20
C ILE A 51 6.70 3.32 7.46
N GLY A 52 7.04 4.48 8.03
CA GLY A 52 6.09 5.56 8.28
C GLY A 52 5.45 6.10 6.99
N ILE A 53 6.24 6.30 5.94
CA ILE A 53 5.77 6.74 4.62
C ILE A 53 4.89 5.66 3.96
N LEU A 54 5.30 4.39 4.00
CA LEU A 54 4.49 3.26 3.53
C LEU A 54 3.14 3.18 4.26
N SER A 55 3.15 3.32 5.58
CA SER A 55 1.96 3.29 6.41
C SER A 55 1.00 4.45 6.11
N LEU A 56 1.53 5.63 5.75
CA LEU A 56 0.73 6.79 5.36
C LEU A 56 -0.15 6.52 4.14
N ALA A 57 0.33 5.76 3.15
CA ALA A 57 -0.46 5.39 1.97
C ALA A 57 -1.69 4.55 2.35
N ILE A 58 -1.51 3.58 3.26
CA ILE A 58 -2.57 2.72 3.77
C ILE A 58 -3.57 3.53 4.61
N VAL A 59 -3.06 4.38 5.51
CA VAL A 59 -3.89 5.26 6.35
C VAL A 59 -4.72 6.20 5.49
N TYR A 60 -4.14 6.75 4.42
CA TYR A 60 -4.88 7.59 3.48
C TYR A 60 -6.03 6.83 2.79
N ALA A 61 -5.76 5.62 2.29
CA ALA A 61 -6.78 4.78 1.67
C ALA A 61 -7.91 4.41 2.65
N TRP A 62 -7.56 4.14 3.91
CA TRP A 62 -8.53 3.86 4.97
C TRP A 62 -9.39 5.11 5.27
N ARG A 63 -8.78 6.29 5.42
CA ARG A 63 -9.49 7.55 5.67
C ARG A 63 -10.44 7.92 4.54
N LYS A 64 -10.12 7.55 3.29
CA LYS A 64 -11.01 7.71 2.14
C LYS A 64 -12.17 6.70 2.09
N GLY A 65 -12.23 5.74 3.00
CA GLY A 65 -13.32 4.76 3.05
C GLY A 65 -13.36 3.85 1.84
N VAL A 66 -12.22 3.62 1.16
CA VAL A 66 -12.17 2.77 -0.05
C VAL A 66 -12.59 1.33 0.26
N PHE A 67 -12.41 0.90 1.50
CA PHE A 67 -12.85 -0.40 2.01
C PHE A 67 -14.36 -0.50 2.32
N THR A 68 -15.11 0.59 2.20
CA THR A 68 -16.55 0.58 2.50
C THR A 68 -17.32 -0.03 1.33
N TRP A 69 -17.74 -1.28 1.51
CA TRP A 69 -18.63 -1.97 0.58
C TRP A 69 -20.01 -1.31 0.62
N GLN A 70 -20.38 -0.62 -0.45
CA GLN A 70 -21.75 -0.12 -0.66
C GLN A 70 -22.69 -1.32 -0.76
N LYS A 71 -23.29 -1.69 0.38
CA LYS A 71 -24.37 -2.66 0.44
C LYS A 71 -25.55 -2.06 -0.31
N ARG A 72 -25.71 -2.44 -1.58
CA ARG A 72 -26.90 -2.14 -2.38
C ARG A 72 -28.10 -2.67 -1.61
N ARG A 73 -29.01 -1.77 -1.23
CA ARG A 73 -30.37 -2.13 -0.83
C ARG A 73 -31.21 -2.28 -2.09
#